data_AF-A0A951EDY6-F1
#
_entry.id   AF-A0A951EDY6-F1
#
_cell.length_a   1.000
_cell.length_b   1.000
_cell.length_c   1.000
_cell.angle_alpha   90.00
_cell.angle_beta   90.00
_cell.angle_gamma   90.00
#
_symmetry.space_group_name_H-M   'P 1'
#
loop_
_entity.id
_entity.type
_entity.pdbx_description
1 polymer ?
#
loop_
_entity_poly.entity_id
_entity_poly.type
_entity_poly.pdbx_seq_one_letter_code
_entity_poly.pdbx_strand_id
1 'polypeptide(L)'
;MRVLPRARLVAAGMMAIGAASCAGGSPPQTFDLSAVADVGARVGRGQLVVSEPFASAALDSDRIVVRPHADQLNYYPAVQWADRLPSLVQTRLIESFENAKVLRAVGRPGDRLAATVTLESEIRAFEI
;
A
#
# COMPACT_ATOMS: atom_id res chain seq x y z
N MET A 1 21.52 79.65 3.51
CA MET A 1 20.24 79.11 2.99
C MET A 1 20.55 78.53 1.61
N ARG A 2 20.53 77.23 1.31
CA ARG A 2 19.65 76.11 1.64
C ARG A 2 20.46 74.82 1.92
N VAL A 3 19.84 73.91 2.66
CA VAL A 3 20.43 72.83 3.45
C VAL A 3 20.37 71.50 2.67
N LEU A 4 21.46 70.72 2.69
CA LEU A 4 21.54 69.36 2.16
C LEU A 4 20.63 68.39 2.96
N PRO A 5 19.94 67.43 2.32
CA PRO A 5 19.06 66.51 3.03
C PRO A 5 19.85 65.44 3.79
N ARG A 6 19.37 65.18 4.99
CA ARG A 6 19.98 64.39 6.06
C ARG A 6 19.95 62.89 5.77
N ALA A 7 21.06 62.22 6.06
CA ALA A 7 21.18 60.78 6.18
C ALA A 7 20.17 60.21 7.20
N ARG A 8 19.56 59.06 6.88
CA ARG A 8 18.83 58.22 7.84
C ARG A 8 19.51 56.85 7.90
N LEU A 9 20.07 56.55 9.06
CA LEU A 9 20.66 55.25 9.42
C LEU A 9 19.55 54.27 9.85
N VAL A 10 19.69 53.03 9.37
CA VAL A 10 19.51 51.73 10.07
C VAL A 10 18.12 51.34 10.61
N ALA A 11 17.60 50.21 10.13
CA ALA A 11 17.09 49.14 10.99
C ALA A 11 17.04 47.80 10.22
N ALA A 12 17.77 46.81 10.74
CA ALA A 12 17.77 45.43 10.28
C ALA A 12 16.41 44.76 10.53
N GLY A 13 15.83 44.14 9.49
CA GLY A 13 14.68 43.26 9.60
C GLY A 13 15.13 41.83 9.32
N MET A 14 15.52 41.13 10.38
CA MET A 14 15.82 39.69 10.40
C MET A 14 14.58 38.92 9.96
N MET A 15 14.50 38.53 8.68
CA MET A 15 13.38 37.75 8.17
C MET A 15 13.52 36.33 8.70
N ALA A 16 12.54 35.94 9.51
CA ALA A 16 12.48 34.71 10.26
C ALA A 16 12.74 33.48 9.37
N ILE A 17 13.70 32.67 9.78
CA ILE A 17 13.90 31.31 9.29
C ILE A 17 12.62 30.55 9.63
N GLY A 18 11.77 30.33 8.62
CA GLY A 18 10.63 29.44 8.73
C GLY A 18 11.17 28.06 9.11
N ALA A 19 10.90 27.65 10.35
CA ALA A 19 11.23 26.32 10.82
C ALA A 19 10.55 25.31 9.89
N ALA A 20 11.37 24.63 9.09
CA ALA A 20 10.98 23.40 8.44
C ALA A 20 10.63 22.42 9.55
N SER A 21 9.33 22.33 9.87
CA SER A 21 8.80 21.21 10.64
C SER A 21 8.86 20.00 9.71
N CYS A 22 10.04 19.38 9.61
CA CYS A 22 10.12 18.00 9.21
C CYS A 22 9.26 17.25 10.22
N ALA A 23 8.06 16.82 9.79
CA ALA A 23 7.15 16.04 10.60
C ALA A 23 7.93 14.85 11.18
N GLY A 24 8.26 14.95 12.47
CA GLY A 24 9.14 14.03 13.17
C GLY A 24 8.36 12.78 13.53
N GLY A 25 8.43 11.78 12.65
CA GLY A 25 8.03 10.41 12.94
C GLY A 25 9.09 9.46 12.40
N SER A 26 9.41 8.41 13.16
CA SER A 26 10.16 7.29 12.59
C SER A 26 9.35 6.68 11.44
N PRO A 27 9.98 6.28 10.33
CA PRO A 27 9.28 5.57 9.26
C PRO A 27 8.51 4.37 9.84
N PRO A 28 7.27 4.13 9.39
CA PRO A 28 6.49 3.01 9.88
C PRO A 28 7.19 1.68 9.55
N GLN A 29 7.07 0.71 10.46
CA GLN A 29 7.50 -0.64 10.17
C GLN A 29 6.63 -1.21 9.06
N THR A 30 7.27 -1.79 8.04
CA THR A 30 6.56 -2.32 6.87
C THR A 30 6.53 -3.84 6.93
N PHE A 31 5.34 -4.40 6.79
CA PHE A 31 5.09 -5.84 6.76
C PHE A 31 4.64 -6.27 5.37
N ASP A 32 4.88 -7.53 5.07
CA ASP A 32 4.54 -8.14 3.80
C ASP A 32 3.86 -9.49 4.04
N LEU A 33 3.16 -9.96 3.02
CA LEU A 33 2.57 -11.30 2.98
C LEU A 33 3.53 -12.25 2.26
N SER A 34 3.53 -13.51 2.65
CA SER A 34 4.27 -14.55 1.92
C SER A 34 3.34 -15.27 0.94
N ALA A 35 3.87 -15.56 -0.25
CA ALA A 35 3.21 -16.49 -1.16
C ALA A 35 3.35 -17.93 -0.62
N VAL A 36 2.37 -18.78 -0.94
CA VAL A 36 2.41 -20.20 -0.62
C VAL A 36 3.42 -20.87 -1.56
N ALA A 37 4.35 -21.65 -0.99
CA ALA A 37 5.44 -22.28 -1.74
C ALA A 37 5.07 -23.66 -2.29
N ASP A 38 4.27 -24.43 -1.54
CA ASP A 38 3.85 -25.78 -1.94
C ASP A 38 2.35 -25.92 -1.72
N VAL A 39 1.64 -26.06 -2.83
CA VAL A 39 0.22 -26.35 -2.85
C VAL A 39 0.11 -27.70 -3.54
N GLY A 40 -0.24 -28.75 -2.79
CA GLY A 40 -0.48 -30.09 -3.32
C GLY A 40 -1.66 -30.11 -4.28
N ALA A 41 -1.43 -29.62 -5.49
CA ALA A 41 -2.45 -29.38 -6.50
C ALA A 41 -2.21 -30.26 -7.73
N ARG A 42 -3.31 -30.57 -8.43
CA ARG A 42 -3.24 -31.32 -9.69
C ARG A 42 -2.88 -30.39 -10.83
N VAL A 43 -1.98 -30.83 -11.69
CA VAL A 43 -1.58 -30.09 -12.90
C VAL A 43 -2.80 -29.92 -13.83
N GLY A 44 -3.15 -28.66 -14.10
CA GLY A 44 -4.07 -28.22 -15.14
C GLY A 44 -3.34 -27.67 -16.37
N ARG A 45 -4.08 -27.30 -17.40
CA ARG A 45 -3.53 -26.69 -18.64
C ARG A 45 -4.11 -25.31 -18.98
N GLY A 46 -4.95 -24.78 -18.10
CA GLY A 46 -5.62 -23.50 -18.28
C GLY A 46 -4.71 -22.29 -18.03
N GLN A 47 -5.18 -21.13 -18.47
CA GLN A 47 -4.61 -19.82 -18.15
C GLN A 47 -5.57 -19.10 -17.19
N LEU A 48 -5.02 -18.50 -16.13
CA LEU A 48 -5.76 -17.81 -15.08
C LEU A 48 -5.44 -16.33 -15.07
N VAL A 49 -6.45 -15.47 -15.04
CA VAL A 49 -6.29 -14.07 -14.63
C VAL A 49 -6.80 -13.92 -13.21
N VAL A 50 -6.03 -13.29 -12.34
CA VAL A 50 -6.42 -12.96 -10.98
C VAL A 50 -6.77 -11.48 -10.94
N SER A 51 -8.05 -11.15 -10.75
CA SER A 51 -8.49 -9.77 -10.57
C SER A 51 -8.02 -9.23 -9.21
N GLU A 52 -7.94 -7.90 -9.07
CA GLU A 52 -7.70 -7.29 -7.77
C GLU A 52 -8.87 -7.64 -6.83
N PRO A 53 -8.61 -8.17 -5.62
CA PRO A 53 -9.66 -8.48 -4.66
C PRO A 53 -10.46 -7.23 -4.29
N PHE A 54 -11.78 -7.35 -4.21
CA PHE A 54 -12.59 -6.30 -3.61
C PHE A 54 -12.32 -6.22 -2.10
N ALA A 55 -12.26 -5.02 -1.55
CA ALA A 55 -12.15 -4.80 -0.10
C ALA A 55 -12.97 -3.58 0.32
N SER A 56 -13.44 -3.59 1.57
CA SER A 56 -14.06 -2.39 2.17
C SER A 56 -13.05 -1.25 2.30
N ALA A 57 -13.51 -0.01 2.40
CA ALA A 57 -12.62 1.16 2.54
C ALA A 57 -11.70 1.11 3.77
N ALA A 58 -12.09 0.38 4.82
CA ALA A 58 -11.24 0.16 5.99
C ALA A 58 -10.04 -0.76 5.69
N LEU A 59 -10.19 -1.66 4.70
CA LEU A 59 -9.18 -2.64 4.30
C LEU A 59 -8.45 -2.23 3.00
N ASP A 60 -9.02 -1.38 2.16
CA ASP A 60 -8.37 -0.81 0.97
C ASP A 60 -7.39 0.31 1.35
N SER A 61 -6.36 -0.05 2.10
CA SER A 61 -5.24 0.81 2.46
C SER A 61 -3.99 -0.02 2.73
N ASP A 62 -2.87 0.65 2.97
CA ASP A 62 -1.64 0.05 3.49
C ASP A 62 -1.62 -0.02 5.03
N ARG A 63 -2.71 0.34 5.72
CA ARG A 63 -2.74 0.33 7.19
C ARG A 63 -3.15 -1.05 7.72
N ILE A 64 -2.51 -1.49 8.81
CA ILE A 64 -2.88 -2.75 9.46
C ILE A 64 -4.07 -2.50 10.40
N VAL A 65 -5.18 -3.19 10.13
CA VAL A 65 -6.41 -3.11 10.93
C VAL A 65 -6.30 -3.97 12.18
N VAL A 66 -6.87 -3.46 13.27
CA VAL A 66 -7.00 -4.14 14.56
C VAL A 66 -8.46 -4.08 14.99
N ARG A 67 -8.98 -5.21 15.46
CA ARG A 67 -10.36 -5.31 15.98
C ARG A 67 -10.34 -5.81 17.43
N PRO A 68 -10.11 -4.93 18.43
CA PRO A 68 -10.09 -5.33 19.84
C PRO A 68 -11.44 -5.87 20.33
N HIS A 69 -12.53 -5.36 19.76
CA HIS A 69 -13.91 -5.75 20.03
C HIS A 69 -14.70 -5.78 18.71
N ALA A 70 -15.77 -6.57 18.64
CA ALA A 70 -16.51 -6.81 17.39
C ALA A 70 -16.98 -5.51 16.69
N ASP A 71 -17.28 -4.47 17.46
CA ASP A 71 -17.81 -3.17 17.04
C ASP A 71 -16.75 -2.07 16.89
N GLN A 72 -15.47 -2.37 17.12
CA GLN A 72 -14.39 -1.38 17.06
C GLN A 72 -13.39 -1.73 15.96
N LEU A 73 -13.03 -0.73 15.15
CA LEU A 73 -12.03 -0.88 14.09
C LEU A 73 -10.98 0.23 14.24
N ASN A 74 -9.74 -0.17 14.49
CA ASN A 74 -8.60 0.71 14.67
C ASN A 74 -7.48 0.34 13.69
N TYR A 75 -6.45 1.18 13.60
CA TYR A 75 -5.23 0.90 12.85
C TYR A 75 -4.03 0.84 13.80
N TYR A 76 -3.13 -0.12 13.60
CA TYR A 76 -1.87 -0.13 14.33
C TYR A 76 -1.07 1.16 14.06
N PRO A 77 -0.55 1.84 15.08
CA PRO A 77 0.26 3.03 14.89
C PRO A 77 1.67 2.67 14.39
N ALA A 78 2.22 3.48 13.51
CA ALA A 78 3.58 3.34 12.98
C ALA A 78 3.91 1.97 12.36
N VAL A 79 2.89 1.29 11.82
CA VAL A 79 3.03 0.03 11.10
C VAL A 79 2.16 0.07 9.85
N GLN A 80 2.65 -0.52 8.76
CA GLN A 80 1.95 -0.59 7.48
C GLN A 80 2.25 -1.90 6.73
N TRP A 81 1.42 -2.21 5.74
CA TRP A 81 1.69 -3.16 4.67
C TRP A 81 2.66 -2.55 3.64
N ALA A 82 3.31 -3.41 2.86
CA ALA A 82 4.22 -3.02 1.79
C ALA A 82 3.53 -2.33 0.60
N ASP A 83 2.22 -2.55 0.44
CA ASP A 83 1.35 -1.93 -0.57
C ASP A 83 -0.09 -1.90 -0.02
N ARG A 84 -1.05 -1.31 -0.76
CA ARG A 84 -2.47 -1.46 -0.46
C ARG A 84 -2.83 -2.95 -0.39
N LEU A 85 -3.57 -3.32 0.65
CA LEU A 85 -3.87 -4.71 0.93
C LEU A 85 -4.49 -5.48 -0.26
N PRO A 86 -5.45 -4.94 -1.04
CA PRO A 86 -5.95 -5.62 -2.23
C PRO A 86 -4.86 -5.97 -3.25
N SER A 87 -4.02 -4.99 -3.62
CA SER A 87 -2.89 -5.19 -4.51
C SER A 87 -1.90 -6.23 -3.98
N LEU A 88 -1.61 -6.16 -2.67
CA LEU A 88 -0.68 -7.08 -2.00
C LEU A 88 -1.21 -8.52 -2.04
N VAL A 89 -2.48 -8.73 -1.70
CA VAL A 89 -3.14 -10.04 -1.77
C VAL A 89 -3.17 -10.56 -3.20
N GLN A 90 -3.52 -9.73 -4.19
CA GLN A 90 -3.50 -10.12 -5.61
C GLN A 90 -2.11 -10.64 -6.01
N THR A 91 -1.06 -9.92 -5.61
CA THR A 91 0.33 -10.27 -5.90
C THR A 91 0.68 -11.64 -5.32
N ARG A 92 0.38 -11.88 -4.04
CA ARG A 92 0.69 -13.16 -3.41
C ARG A 92 -0.16 -14.31 -3.92
N LEU A 93 -1.41 -14.06 -4.34
CA LEU A 93 -2.22 -15.07 -5.02
C LEU A 93 -1.57 -15.51 -6.34
N ILE A 94 -1.17 -14.55 -7.18
CA ILE A 94 -0.49 -14.84 -8.45
C ILE A 94 0.80 -15.65 -8.20
N GLU A 95 1.68 -15.16 -7.33
CA GLU A 95 2.92 -15.87 -6.98
C GLU A 95 2.65 -17.28 -6.43
N SER A 96 1.60 -17.47 -5.62
CA SER A 96 1.24 -18.80 -5.11
C SER A 96 0.81 -19.75 -6.23
N PHE A 97 0.05 -19.26 -7.23
CA PHE A 97 -0.31 -20.06 -8.40
C PHE A 97 0.89 -20.35 -9.31
N GLU A 98 1.84 -19.41 -9.44
CA GLU A 98 3.10 -19.61 -10.14
C GLU A 98 3.96 -20.68 -9.44
N ASN A 99 4.08 -20.59 -8.10
CA ASN A 99 4.82 -21.55 -7.28
C ASN A 99 4.26 -22.96 -7.39
N ALA A 100 2.94 -23.10 -7.45
CA ALA A 100 2.27 -24.39 -7.62
C ALA A 100 2.61 -25.07 -8.96
N LYS A 101 3.00 -24.30 -10.00
CA LYS A 101 3.34 -24.80 -11.35
C LYS A 101 2.27 -25.72 -11.97
N VAL A 102 1.02 -25.50 -11.61
CA VAL A 102 -0.13 -26.31 -12.08
C VAL A 102 -0.90 -25.66 -13.22
N LEU A 103 -0.61 -24.42 -13.60
CA LEU A 103 -1.27 -23.71 -14.69
C LEU A 103 -0.28 -23.43 -15.82
N ARG A 104 -0.80 -23.20 -17.03
CA ARG A 104 0.05 -22.80 -18.17
C ARG A 104 0.58 -21.37 -17.97
N ALA A 105 -0.27 -20.49 -17.48
CA ALA A 105 0.05 -19.11 -17.16
C ALA A 105 -0.93 -18.59 -16.12
N VAL A 106 -0.45 -17.67 -15.29
CA VAL A 106 -1.26 -16.87 -14.39
C VAL A 106 -0.80 -15.41 -14.52
N GLY A 107 -1.71 -14.46 -14.34
CA GLY A 107 -1.37 -13.04 -14.41
C GLY A 107 -2.51 -12.14 -13.98
N ARG A 108 -2.39 -10.85 -14.31
CA ARG A 108 -3.33 -9.77 -13.98
C ARG A 108 -4.23 -9.40 -15.17
N PRO A 109 -5.34 -8.70 -14.93
CA PRO A 109 -6.10 -8.08 -16.01
C PRO A 109 -5.19 -7.15 -16.83
N GLY A 110 -5.21 -7.30 -18.15
CA GLY A 110 -4.36 -6.52 -19.06
C GLY A 110 -3.05 -7.20 -19.46
N ASP A 111 -2.61 -8.23 -18.70
CA ASP A 111 -1.60 -9.15 -19.22
C ASP A 111 -2.21 -9.83 -20.45
N ARG A 112 -1.44 -9.93 -21.55
CA ARG A 112 -1.90 -10.47 -22.85
C ARG A 112 -2.13 -11.99 -22.80
N LEU A 113 -2.91 -12.44 -21.83
CA LEU A 113 -3.30 -13.80 -21.58
C LEU A 113 -4.67 -14.05 -22.22
N ALA A 114 -4.77 -15.13 -22.97
CA ALA A 114 -6.06 -15.67 -23.40
C ALA A 114 -6.61 -16.54 -22.26
N ALA A 115 -6.88 -15.89 -21.13
CA ALA A 115 -7.32 -16.55 -19.92
C ALA A 115 -8.64 -17.29 -20.16
N THR A 116 -8.70 -18.54 -19.73
CA THR A 116 -9.92 -19.35 -19.83
C THR A 116 -10.79 -19.16 -18.59
N VAL A 117 -10.19 -18.71 -17.50
CA VAL A 117 -10.83 -18.49 -16.20
C VAL A 117 -10.28 -17.21 -15.58
N THR A 118 -11.16 -16.48 -14.89
CA THR A 118 -10.80 -15.33 -14.05
C THR A 118 -11.13 -15.67 -12.60
N LEU A 119 -10.20 -15.38 -11.69
CA LEU A 119 -10.42 -15.43 -10.24
C LEU A 119 -10.82 -14.04 -9.75
N GLU A 120 -12.04 -13.95 -9.22
CA GLU A 120 -12.55 -12.78 -8.50
C GLU A 120 -12.65 -13.14 -7.02
N SER A 121 -12.29 -12.21 -6.15
CA SER A 121 -12.26 -12.44 -4.71
C SER A 121 -12.64 -11.18 -3.93
N GLU A 122 -13.04 -11.38 -2.67
CA GLU A 122 -13.39 -10.32 -1.73
C GLU A 122 -12.70 -10.57 -0.39
N ILE A 123 -12.05 -9.54 0.15
CA ILE A 123 -11.45 -9.54 1.49
C ILE A 123 -12.51 -9.08 2.48
N ARG A 124 -13.13 -10.05 3.16
CA ARG A 124 -14.18 -9.79 4.17
C ARG A 124 -13.62 -9.41 5.55
N ALA A 125 -12.43 -9.91 5.86
CA ALA A 125 -11.71 -9.67 7.10
C ALA A 125 -10.20 -9.78 6.85
N PHE A 126 -9.44 -8.88 7.43
CA PHE A 126 -7.98 -8.86 7.41
C PHE A 126 -7.48 -7.99 8.57
N GLU A 127 -7.60 -8.53 9.77
CA GLU A 127 -7.35 -7.82 11.02
C GLU A 127 -6.66 -8.73 12.03
N ILE A 128 -6.08 -8.08 13.04
CA ILE A 128 -5.57 -8.71 14.26
C ILE A 128 -6.60 -8.58 15.38
#